data_AF-A0AAJ1BDD3-F1
#
_entry.id   AF-A0AAJ1BDD3-F1
#
_cell.length_a   1.000
_cell.length_b   1.000
_cell.length_c   1.000
_cell.angle_alpha   90.00
_cell.angle_beta   90.00
_cell.angle_gamma   90.00
#
_symmetry.space_group_name_H-M   'P 1'
#
loop_
_entity.id
_entity.type
_entity.pdbx_description
1 polymer ?
#
loop_
_entity_poly.entity_id
_entity_poly.type
_entity_poly.pdbx_seq_one_letter_code
_entity_poly.pdbx_strand_id
1 'polypeptide(L)'
;MSNDSLPSVDTHADPVVTWNVQEGAMVAAKLDPRAVCQFFREQNIVAEADWFPDTPHLLGVNVLRNQADGLASLDEAEEPLRVGAALPEVVELLAEKFAADVSIGEYHANKLPSDLPLPSRSGDREQPVRVVEISSMPVSSVPFCAAAEGKTLGCVTLPEGRIALCYETIRADIVEGSLISRIPAVGLYVSAHDQRVVAVTSDEVADPEKLAIHSWLLQTQVVPGAVEIPDPALEEQIREYLGHSSSPNRIAETAGCDAQQLAQTFKIAGQDGMVRAIEVMGLPAEAAAFLYGRLELEDVPGIEIFHEPGWARAMGHSVDMRILHSDEDAKTPFGILRKLEIEHPTLMKVANAAQMAVGVGLIGAGLIGLAGKKRFSKLSLLGGVMLGVDGGLRSSVVHHMKNRIVGDL
;
A
#
# COMPACT_ATOMS: atom_id res chain seq x y z
N MET A 1 48.13 -47.20 20.59
CA MET A 1 46.86 -47.45 19.89
C MET A 1 45.85 -46.54 20.56
N SER A 2 45.63 -45.38 19.95
CA SER A 2 44.80 -44.30 20.48
C SER A 2 43.33 -44.65 20.27
N ASN A 3 42.53 -44.46 21.32
CA ASN A 3 41.09 -44.69 21.33
C ASN A 3 40.43 -43.31 21.32
N ASP A 4 40.32 -42.69 20.14
CA ASP A 4 39.60 -41.42 19.97
C ASP A 4 38.10 -41.73 19.85
N SER A 5 37.41 -41.62 20.98
CA SER A 5 35.94 -41.53 21.00
C SER A 5 35.58 -40.07 20.79
N LEU A 6 34.77 -39.79 19.77
CA LEU A 6 34.19 -38.47 19.51
C LEU A 6 33.36 -38.02 20.73
N PRO A 7 33.36 -36.73 21.09
CA PRO A 7 32.60 -36.24 22.24
C PRO A 7 31.10 -36.36 21.97
N SER A 8 30.40 -37.05 22.86
CA SER A 8 28.95 -37.03 22.96
C SER A 8 28.50 -35.63 23.38
N VAL A 9 27.71 -34.97 22.53
CA VAL A 9 27.04 -33.71 22.89
C VAL A 9 25.90 -34.06 23.85
N ASP A 10 25.97 -33.44 25.03
CA ASP A 10 25.00 -33.55 26.12
C ASP A 10 23.69 -32.85 25.70
N THR A 11 22.60 -33.59 25.50
CA THR A 11 21.31 -33.11 24.96
C THR A 11 20.38 -32.49 26.00
N HIS A 12 20.90 -31.99 27.12
CA HIS A 12 20.12 -31.33 28.16
C HIS A 12 20.53 -29.88 28.35
N ALA A 13 20.19 -29.07 27.34
CA ALA A 13 19.96 -27.63 27.31
C ALA A 13 20.48 -27.11 25.97
N ASP A 14 19.68 -27.26 24.90
CA ASP A 14 19.99 -26.54 23.67
C ASP A 14 20.06 -25.04 23.99
N PRO A 15 21.10 -24.32 23.52
CA PRO A 15 21.11 -22.87 23.59
C PRO A 15 19.82 -22.36 22.96
N VAL A 16 19.17 -21.37 23.59
CA VAL A 16 17.92 -20.77 23.10
C VAL A 16 17.98 -20.59 21.59
N VAL A 17 17.29 -21.47 20.85
CA VAL A 17 17.31 -21.45 19.39
C VAL A 17 16.44 -20.28 18.97
N THR A 18 17.06 -19.23 18.44
CA THR A 18 16.33 -18.11 17.85
C THR A 18 15.93 -18.46 16.44
N TRP A 19 14.63 -18.40 16.16
CA TRP A 19 14.06 -18.59 14.83
C TRP A 19 13.88 -17.25 14.14
N ASN A 20 14.33 -17.17 12.88
CA ASN A 20 14.09 -16.03 12.00
C ASN A 20 13.25 -16.50 10.82
N VAL A 21 12.23 -15.71 10.46
CA VAL A 21 11.47 -15.94 9.24
C VAL A 21 12.37 -15.70 8.04
N GLN A 22 12.35 -16.61 7.08
CA GLN A 22 12.98 -16.46 5.77
C GLN A 22 11.87 -16.47 4.73
N GLU A 23 11.66 -15.32 4.12
CA GLU A 23 10.75 -15.18 3.00
C GLU A 23 11.42 -15.70 1.73
N GLY A 24 10.61 -16.23 0.83
CA GLY A 24 11.06 -16.80 -0.41
C GLY A 24 9.98 -16.90 -1.45
N ALA A 25 10.40 -17.24 -2.67
CA ALA A 25 9.53 -17.44 -3.80
C ALA A 25 10.00 -18.65 -4.61
N MET A 26 9.03 -19.38 -5.15
CA MET A 26 9.22 -20.41 -6.15
C MET A 26 8.55 -19.98 -7.45
N VAL A 27 9.26 -20.12 -8.56
CA VAL A 27 8.78 -19.84 -9.91
C VAL A 27 8.92 -21.08 -10.78
N ALA A 28 7.84 -21.55 -11.37
CA ALA A 28 7.86 -22.66 -12.33
C ALA A 28 6.81 -22.48 -13.42
N ALA A 29 6.82 -23.34 -14.44
CA ALA A 29 5.79 -23.34 -15.49
C ALA A 29 4.36 -23.50 -14.91
N LYS A 30 4.25 -24.36 -13.91
CA LYS A 30 3.05 -24.60 -13.11
C LYS A 30 3.47 -25.20 -11.77
N LEU A 31 3.02 -24.59 -10.69
CA LEU A 31 3.17 -25.06 -9.32
C LEU A 31 1.81 -25.54 -8.81
N ASP A 32 1.83 -26.66 -8.09
CA ASP A 32 0.71 -27.09 -7.27
C ASP A 32 1.05 -26.76 -5.81
N PRO A 33 0.43 -25.71 -5.22
CA PRO A 33 0.70 -25.32 -3.84
C PRO A 33 0.54 -26.47 -2.84
N ARG A 34 -0.42 -27.37 -3.09
CA ARG A 34 -0.66 -28.53 -2.20
C ARG A 34 0.47 -29.53 -2.25
N ALA A 35 1.06 -29.74 -3.43
CA ALA A 35 2.21 -30.62 -3.58
C ALA A 35 3.46 -30.06 -2.91
N VAL A 36 3.65 -28.73 -2.94
CA VAL A 36 4.73 -28.05 -2.20
C VAL A 36 4.50 -28.15 -0.69
N CYS A 37 3.28 -27.89 -0.21
CA CYS A 37 2.93 -28.07 1.21
C CYS A 37 3.12 -29.53 1.67
N GLN A 38 2.79 -30.49 0.82
CA GLN A 38 3.04 -31.91 1.09
C GLN A 38 4.54 -32.20 1.19
N PHE A 39 5.37 -31.62 0.31
CA PHE A 39 6.82 -31.74 0.41
C PHE A 39 7.34 -31.20 1.76
N PHE A 40 6.89 -30.03 2.21
CA PHE A 40 7.28 -29.50 3.52
C PHE A 40 6.89 -30.44 4.66
N ARG A 41 5.68 -31.01 4.62
CA ARG A 41 5.23 -32.01 5.61
C ARG A 41 6.10 -33.27 5.60
N GLU A 42 6.40 -33.81 4.41
CA GLU A 42 7.24 -35.01 4.23
C GLU A 42 8.68 -34.80 4.73
N GLN A 43 9.18 -33.56 4.63
CA GLN A 43 10.50 -33.19 5.14
C GLN A 43 10.48 -32.69 6.59
N ASN A 44 9.31 -32.71 7.25
CA ASN A 44 9.09 -32.19 8.60
C ASN A 44 9.58 -30.73 8.77
N ILE A 45 9.14 -29.86 7.85
CA ILE A 45 9.52 -28.44 7.84
C ILE A 45 8.30 -27.62 8.24
N VAL A 46 8.51 -26.74 9.22
CA VAL A 46 7.55 -25.68 9.55
C VAL A 46 7.65 -24.60 8.49
N ALA A 47 6.57 -24.44 7.74
CA ALA A 47 6.53 -23.56 6.59
C ALA A 47 5.14 -22.97 6.38
N GLU A 48 5.09 -22.03 5.47
CA GLU A 48 3.88 -21.53 4.86
C GLU A 48 4.07 -21.39 3.36
N ALA A 49 2.98 -21.63 2.63
CA ALA A 49 2.89 -21.33 1.22
C ALA A 49 1.75 -20.35 0.93
N ASP A 50 2.04 -19.34 0.13
CA ASP A 50 1.13 -18.26 -0.25
C ASP A 50 0.99 -18.16 -1.78
N TRP A 51 -0.23 -18.15 -2.31
CA TRP A 51 -0.45 -18.05 -3.75
C TRP A 51 -1.72 -17.31 -4.12
N PHE A 52 -1.72 -16.72 -5.30
CA PHE A 52 -2.95 -16.31 -5.98
C PHE A 52 -3.40 -17.42 -6.93
N PRO A 53 -4.71 -17.75 -6.98
CA PRO A 53 -5.24 -18.78 -7.87
C PRO A 53 -4.96 -18.56 -9.37
N ASP A 54 -4.78 -17.30 -9.77
CA ASP A 54 -4.55 -16.86 -11.15
C ASP A 54 -3.06 -16.75 -11.53
N THR A 55 -2.15 -16.85 -10.56
CA THR A 55 -0.70 -16.94 -10.77
C THR A 55 -0.16 -18.33 -10.45
N PRO A 56 -0.58 -19.40 -11.15
CA PRO A 56 -0.17 -20.78 -10.84
C PRO A 56 1.33 -21.04 -11.09
N HIS A 57 2.09 -20.05 -11.56
CA HIS A 57 3.52 -20.13 -11.83
C HIS A 57 4.38 -19.54 -10.70
N LEU A 58 3.76 -18.91 -9.69
CA LEU A 58 4.43 -18.23 -8.59
C LEU A 58 3.83 -18.69 -7.25
N LEU A 59 4.69 -19.04 -6.31
CA LEU A 59 4.34 -19.41 -4.95
C LEU A 59 5.27 -18.70 -3.98
N GLY A 60 4.74 -17.93 -3.05
CA GLY A 60 5.48 -17.42 -1.90
C GLY A 60 5.68 -18.54 -0.88
N VAL A 61 6.85 -18.58 -0.25
CA VAL A 61 7.17 -19.57 0.79
C VAL A 61 7.87 -18.90 1.96
N ASN A 62 7.37 -19.15 3.17
CA ASN A 62 7.97 -18.64 4.41
C ASN A 62 8.41 -19.83 5.26
N VAL A 63 9.63 -19.79 5.78
CA VAL A 63 10.17 -20.85 6.67
C VAL A 63 10.88 -20.24 7.87
N LEU A 64 10.98 -21.00 8.96
CA LEU A 64 11.74 -20.60 10.14
C LEU A 64 13.15 -21.18 10.09
N ARG A 65 14.17 -20.32 10.15
CA ARG A 65 15.58 -20.70 10.09
C ARG A 65 16.31 -20.26 11.36
N ASN A 66 17.18 -21.11 11.89
CA ASN A 66 18.09 -20.74 12.98
C ASN A 66 19.40 -20.11 12.45
N GLN A 67 20.34 -19.80 13.34
CA GLN A 67 21.63 -19.19 12.97
C GLN A 67 22.59 -20.13 12.20
N ALA A 68 22.34 -21.43 12.20
CA ALA A 68 23.16 -22.48 11.58
C ALA A 68 22.47 -23.12 10.36
N ASP A 69 21.51 -22.40 9.75
CA ASP A 69 20.76 -22.80 8.55
C ASP A 69 19.78 -23.94 8.72
N GLY A 70 19.62 -24.45 9.94
CA GLY A 70 18.65 -25.48 10.24
C GLY A 70 17.24 -24.90 10.27
N LEU A 71 16.32 -25.57 9.58
CA LEU A 71 14.91 -25.20 9.53
C LEU A 71 14.16 -25.73 10.75
N ALA A 72 13.12 -25.02 11.18
CA ALA A 72 12.27 -25.51 12.25
C ALA A 72 11.48 -26.75 11.80
N SER A 73 11.41 -27.72 12.68
CA SER A 73 10.65 -28.96 12.55
C SER A 73 9.76 -29.14 13.77
N LEU A 74 8.66 -29.87 13.60
CA LEU A 74 7.71 -30.16 14.68
C LEU A 74 7.11 -31.55 14.44
N ASP A 75 7.44 -32.49 15.32
CA ASP A 75 6.95 -33.88 15.22
C ASP A 75 5.52 -33.99 15.76
N GLU A 76 5.28 -33.43 16.95
CA GLU A 76 4.01 -33.49 17.65
C GLU A 76 3.60 -32.10 18.16
N ALA A 77 2.30 -31.85 18.28
CA ALA A 77 1.73 -30.52 18.55
C ALA A 77 2.18 -29.89 19.89
N GLU A 78 2.47 -30.70 20.90
CA GLU A 78 2.84 -30.22 22.24
C GLU A 78 4.37 -30.06 22.43
N GLU A 79 5.17 -30.44 21.42
CA GLU A 79 6.62 -30.39 21.49
C GLU A 79 7.19 -29.02 21.08
N PRO A 80 8.37 -28.63 21.61
CA PRO A 80 9.05 -27.44 21.12
C PRO A 80 9.58 -27.65 19.69
N LEU A 81 9.66 -26.54 18.93
CA LEU A 81 10.33 -26.53 17.63
C LEU A 81 11.77 -27.03 17.74
N ARG A 82 12.16 -27.91 16.82
CA ARG A 82 13.47 -28.54 16.76
C ARG A 82 14.19 -28.21 15.47
N VAL A 83 15.50 -28.32 15.48
CA VAL A 83 16.32 -28.11 14.28
C VAL A 83 16.22 -29.34 13.36
N GLY A 84 15.69 -29.12 12.16
CA GLY A 84 15.53 -30.11 11.10
C GLY A 84 16.55 -29.93 9.97
N ALA A 85 16.09 -30.14 8.73
CA ALA A 85 16.92 -30.08 7.53
C ALA A 85 17.59 -28.69 7.32
N ALA A 86 18.71 -28.67 6.61
CA ALA A 86 19.40 -27.42 6.28
C ALA A 86 18.73 -26.71 5.11
N LEU A 87 18.51 -25.39 5.23
CA LEU A 87 17.89 -24.55 4.20
C LEU A 87 18.53 -24.69 2.81
N PRO A 88 19.86 -24.62 2.62
CA PRO A 88 20.48 -24.80 1.30
C PRO A 88 20.13 -26.15 0.63
N GLU A 89 20.06 -27.24 1.41
CA GLU A 89 19.70 -28.56 0.88
C GLU A 89 18.23 -28.60 0.45
N VAL A 90 17.34 -28.00 1.26
CA VAL A 90 15.91 -27.92 0.95
C VAL A 90 15.64 -27.08 -0.29
N VAL A 91 16.35 -25.96 -0.48
CA VAL A 91 16.23 -25.11 -1.68
C VAL A 91 16.61 -25.88 -2.94
N GLU A 92 17.71 -26.65 -2.91
CA GLU A 92 18.12 -27.49 -4.03
C GLU A 92 17.09 -28.59 -4.32
N LEU A 93 16.59 -29.28 -3.28
CA LEU A 93 15.57 -30.32 -3.41
C LEU A 93 14.25 -29.78 -3.97
N LEU A 94 13.82 -28.58 -3.54
CA LEU A 94 12.63 -27.92 -4.08
C LEU A 94 12.80 -27.60 -5.57
N ALA A 95 13.93 -27.00 -5.93
CA ALA A 95 14.22 -26.65 -7.33
C ALA A 95 14.20 -27.91 -8.21
N GLU A 96 14.85 -29.00 -7.76
CA GLU A 96 14.89 -30.26 -8.49
C GLU A 96 13.53 -30.95 -8.58
N LYS A 97 12.80 -31.11 -7.46
CA LYS A 97 11.51 -31.82 -7.42
C LYS A 97 10.45 -31.12 -8.27
N PHE A 98 10.45 -29.79 -8.29
CA PHE A 98 9.43 -28.99 -8.96
C PHE A 98 9.88 -28.38 -10.29
N ALA A 99 11.12 -28.67 -10.73
CA ALA A 99 11.73 -28.04 -11.91
C ALA A 99 11.54 -26.51 -11.89
N ALA A 100 11.91 -25.91 -10.77
CA ALA A 100 11.59 -24.53 -10.41
C ALA A 100 12.86 -23.68 -10.23
N ASP A 101 12.67 -22.37 -10.28
CA ASP A 101 13.59 -21.38 -9.77
C ASP A 101 13.14 -20.99 -8.35
N VAL A 102 13.99 -21.25 -7.37
CA VAL A 102 13.67 -21.16 -5.95
C VAL A 102 14.65 -20.22 -5.29
N SER A 103 14.14 -19.21 -4.60
CA SER A 103 14.92 -18.26 -3.79
C SER A 103 14.29 -18.18 -2.41
N ILE A 104 15.03 -18.51 -1.36
CA ILE A 104 14.57 -18.41 0.04
C ILE A 104 15.68 -17.81 0.88
N GLY A 105 15.42 -16.64 1.48
CA GLY A 105 16.47 -15.83 2.12
C GLY A 105 17.60 -15.53 1.13
N GLU A 106 18.81 -15.97 1.46
CA GLU A 106 20.01 -15.78 0.63
C GLU A 106 20.35 -16.96 -0.30
N TYR A 107 19.62 -18.08 -0.19
CA TYR A 107 19.86 -19.27 -1.00
C TYR A 107 19.01 -19.27 -2.25
N HIS A 108 19.60 -19.71 -3.35
CA HIS A 108 18.96 -19.75 -4.64
C HIS A 108 19.39 -20.98 -5.44
N ALA A 109 18.41 -21.69 -6.03
CA ALA A 109 18.63 -22.81 -6.92
C ALA A 109 17.68 -22.73 -8.12
N ASN A 110 18.22 -22.85 -9.33
CA ASN A 110 17.45 -22.78 -10.56
C ASN A 110 17.57 -24.09 -11.35
N LYS A 111 16.45 -24.78 -11.49
CA LYS A 111 16.29 -26.00 -12.31
C LYS A 111 15.16 -25.84 -13.33
N LEU A 112 14.83 -24.59 -13.71
CA LEU A 112 13.89 -24.32 -14.78
C LEU A 112 14.42 -24.89 -16.11
N PRO A 113 13.58 -25.59 -16.89
CA PRO A 113 13.95 -25.97 -18.25
C PRO A 113 14.21 -24.73 -19.11
N SER A 114 15.32 -24.70 -19.83
CA SER A 114 15.76 -23.56 -20.66
C SER A 114 14.77 -23.15 -21.76
N ASP A 115 13.87 -24.05 -22.13
CA ASP A 115 13.04 -23.96 -23.33
C ASP A 115 11.59 -23.57 -23.02
N LEU A 116 11.27 -23.37 -21.74
CA LEU A 116 9.90 -23.16 -21.28
C LEU A 116 9.64 -21.65 -21.09
N PRO A 117 8.76 -21.05 -21.91
CA PRO A 117 8.41 -19.65 -21.72
C PRO A 117 7.65 -19.52 -20.40
N LEU A 118 8.25 -18.84 -19.42
CA LEU A 118 7.51 -18.38 -18.26
C LEU A 118 6.39 -17.44 -18.73
N PRO A 119 5.17 -17.55 -18.17
CA PRO A 119 4.09 -16.65 -18.52
C PRO A 119 4.53 -15.20 -18.29
N SER A 120 4.51 -14.40 -19.35
CA SER A 120 4.85 -12.98 -19.26
C SER A 120 3.61 -12.21 -18.78
N ARG A 121 3.75 -11.47 -17.67
CA ARG A 121 2.73 -10.54 -17.13
C ARG A 121 2.39 -9.36 -18.07
N SER A 122 2.86 -9.37 -19.32
CA SER A 122 2.79 -8.24 -20.25
C SER A 122 1.35 -7.90 -20.67
N GLY A 123 0.48 -8.91 -20.82
CA GLY A 123 -0.94 -8.70 -21.13
C GLY A 123 -1.78 -8.14 -19.98
N ASP A 124 -1.19 -7.97 -18.80
CA ASP A 124 -1.88 -7.62 -17.56
C ASP A 124 -1.74 -6.13 -17.18
N ARG A 125 -0.87 -5.41 -17.89
CA ARG A 125 -0.45 -4.05 -17.53
C ARG A 125 -1.56 -3.00 -17.73
N GLU A 126 -2.38 -3.18 -18.75
CA GLU A 126 -3.48 -2.27 -19.10
C GLU A 126 -4.79 -2.63 -18.40
N GLN A 127 -4.80 -3.66 -17.55
CA GLN A 127 -6.03 -4.06 -16.88
C GLN A 127 -6.54 -2.97 -15.94
N PRO A 128 -7.85 -2.68 -15.96
CA PRO A 128 -8.44 -1.68 -15.09
C PRO A 128 -8.35 -2.12 -13.63
N VAL A 129 -8.05 -1.16 -12.77
CA VAL A 129 -8.05 -1.28 -11.32
C VAL A 129 -8.91 -0.16 -10.78
N ARG A 130 -9.90 -0.50 -9.96
CA ARG A 130 -10.71 0.48 -9.23
C ARG A 130 -10.18 0.63 -7.84
N VAL A 131 -10.09 1.88 -7.39
CA VAL A 131 -9.46 2.22 -6.12
C VAL A 131 -10.38 3.12 -5.30
N VAL A 132 -10.48 2.82 -4.01
CA VAL A 132 -11.06 3.69 -3.00
C VAL A 132 -10.00 3.99 -1.95
N GLU A 133 -9.65 5.26 -1.76
CA GLU A 133 -8.68 5.69 -0.74
C GLU A 133 -9.36 6.40 0.42
N ILE A 134 -9.06 6.00 1.65
CA ILE A 134 -9.47 6.71 2.86
C ILE A 134 -8.30 7.56 3.34
N SER A 135 -8.53 8.85 3.53
CA SER A 135 -7.52 9.79 4.01
C SER A 135 -8.14 10.92 4.83
N SER A 136 -7.34 11.54 5.69
CA SER A 136 -7.67 12.80 6.36
C SER A 136 -7.35 14.04 5.51
N MET A 137 -7.01 13.86 4.23
CA MET A 137 -6.79 14.96 3.30
C MET A 137 -8.08 15.81 3.18
N PRO A 138 -8.00 17.14 3.31
CA PRO A 138 -9.19 17.97 3.19
C PRO A 138 -9.71 17.97 1.75
N VAL A 139 -11.05 17.94 1.58
CA VAL A 139 -11.74 17.97 0.27
C VAL A 139 -11.22 19.09 -0.64
N SER A 140 -10.84 20.24 -0.07
CA SER A 140 -10.24 21.36 -0.82
C SER A 140 -8.98 21.00 -1.62
N SER A 141 -8.29 19.91 -1.29
CA SER A 141 -7.07 19.46 -1.99
C SER A 141 -7.35 18.55 -3.19
N VAL A 142 -8.56 17.99 -3.29
CA VAL A 142 -8.92 17.01 -4.33
C VAL A 142 -8.77 17.55 -5.75
N PRO A 143 -9.16 18.80 -6.08
CA PRO A 143 -8.93 19.34 -7.43
C PRO A 143 -7.46 19.35 -7.84
N PHE A 144 -6.56 19.60 -6.89
CA PHE A 144 -5.12 19.61 -7.13
C PHE A 144 -4.59 18.20 -7.38
N CYS A 145 -5.04 17.21 -6.62
CA CYS A 145 -4.69 15.81 -6.83
C CYS A 145 -5.17 15.33 -8.21
N ALA A 146 -6.41 15.66 -8.60
CA ALA A 146 -6.96 15.33 -9.92
C ALA A 146 -6.09 15.89 -11.05
N ALA A 147 -5.66 17.16 -10.94
CA ALA A 147 -4.77 17.80 -11.91
C ALA A 147 -3.35 17.20 -11.94
N ALA A 148 -2.81 16.80 -10.79
CA ALA A 148 -1.45 16.27 -10.68
C ALA A 148 -1.32 14.87 -11.27
N GLU A 149 -2.36 14.06 -11.07
CA GLU A 149 -2.48 12.68 -11.55
C GLU A 149 -3.03 12.58 -12.98
N GLY A 150 -3.70 13.63 -13.45
CA GLY A 150 -4.36 13.63 -14.76
C GLY A 150 -5.57 12.68 -14.79
N LYS A 151 -6.32 12.63 -13.68
CA LYS A 151 -7.40 11.67 -13.46
C LYS A 151 -8.65 12.36 -12.96
N THR A 152 -9.82 11.88 -13.38
CA THR A 152 -11.09 12.20 -12.73
C THR A 152 -11.13 11.50 -11.36
N LEU A 153 -11.38 12.27 -10.31
CA LEU A 153 -11.53 11.77 -8.95
C LEU A 153 -12.95 12.00 -8.48
N GLY A 154 -13.57 11.00 -7.87
CA GLY A 154 -14.77 11.18 -7.07
C GLY A 154 -14.40 11.28 -5.60
N CYS A 155 -15.08 12.14 -4.84
CA CYS A 155 -14.85 12.32 -3.41
C CYS A 155 -16.15 12.15 -2.65
N VAL A 156 -16.12 11.36 -1.58
CA VAL A 156 -17.20 11.28 -0.59
C VAL A 156 -16.66 11.75 0.75
N THR A 157 -17.34 12.70 1.39
CA THR A 157 -17.00 13.13 2.74
C THR A 157 -17.44 12.07 3.74
N LEU A 158 -16.50 11.60 4.56
CA LEU A 158 -16.73 10.66 5.65
C LEU A 158 -16.86 11.41 6.99
N PRO A 159 -17.33 10.75 8.06
CA PRO A 159 -17.30 11.33 9.40
C PRO A 159 -15.91 11.82 9.82
N GLU A 160 -15.87 12.74 10.79
CA GLU A 160 -14.63 13.28 11.38
C GLU A 160 -13.73 14.04 10.38
N GLY A 161 -14.29 14.53 9.28
CA GLY A 161 -13.57 15.34 8.29
C GLY A 161 -12.65 14.53 7.37
N ARG A 162 -12.81 13.21 7.35
CA ARG A 162 -12.11 12.31 6.42
C ARG A 162 -12.79 12.30 5.05
N ILE A 163 -12.10 11.76 4.06
CA ILE A 163 -12.62 11.60 2.71
C ILE A 163 -12.37 10.17 2.21
N ALA A 164 -13.28 9.71 1.34
CA ALA A 164 -13.06 8.57 0.46
C ALA A 164 -12.86 9.09 -0.96
N LEU A 165 -11.70 8.83 -1.57
CA LEU A 165 -11.44 9.12 -2.99
C LEU A 165 -11.68 7.87 -3.83
N CYS A 166 -12.56 7.97 -4.81
CA CYS A 166 -12.84 6.91 -5.77
C CYS A 166 -12.24 7.27 -7.12
N TYR A 167 -11.49 6.36 -7.74
CA TYR A 167 -10.96 6.56 -9.08
C TYR A 167 -10.63 5.23 -9.76
N GLU A 168 -10.48 5.30 -11.09
CA GLU A 168 -10.02 4.19 -11.91
C GLU A 168 -8.58 4.43 -12.37
N THR A 169 -7.82 3.36 -12.50
CA THR A 169 -6.48 3.38 -13.05
C THR A 169 -6.16 2.04 -13.71
N ILE A 170 -4.93 1.86 -14.16
CA ILE A 170 -4.48 0.59 -14.73
C ILE A 170 -3.42 -0.04 -13.85
N ARG A 171 -3.29 -1.35 -13.92
CA ARG A 171 -2.33 -2.12 -13.11
C ARG A 171 -0.89 -1.60 -13.25
N ALA A 172 -0.49 -1.14 -14.43
CA ALA A 172 0.84 -0.58 -14.67
C ALA A 172 1.16 0.70 -13.89
N ASP A 173 0.13 1.45 -13.48
CA ASP A 173 0.25 2.70 -12.74
C ASP A 173 0.16 2.49 -11.22
N ILE A 174 -0.23 1.28 -10.78
CA ILE A 174 -0.20 0.90 -9.37
C ILE A 174 1.24 0.66 -8.95
N VAL A 175 1.72 1.49 -8.03
CA VAL A 175 2.93 1.26 -7.26
C VAL A 175 2.49 1.05 -5.82
N GLU A 176 2.91 -0.05 -5.21
CA GLU A 176 2.53 -0.37 -3.83
C GLU A 176 2.96 0.73 -2.87
N GLY A 177 2.02 1.16 -2.01
CA GLY A 177 2.20 2.28 -1.10
C GLY A 177 2.17 3.67 -1.75
N SER A 178 1.98 3.77 -3.07
CA SER A 178 1.72 5.04 -3.75
C SER A 178 0.22 5.30 -3.86
N LEU A 179 -0.25 6.29 -3.09
CA LEU A 179 -1.64 6.76 -3.06
C LEU A 179 -1.74 8.18 -3.62
N ILE A 180 -2.91 8.54 -4.17
CA ILE A 180 -3.20 9.89 -4.69
C ILE A 180 -3.41 10.88 -3.53
N SER A 181 -4.06 10.43 -2.47
CA SER A 181 -4.29 11.20 -1.26
C SER A 181 -3.02 11.37 -0.43
N ARG A 182 -3.08 12.31 0.52
CA ARG A 182 -1.98 12.49 1.48
C ARG A 182 -1.95 11.31 2.45
N ILE A 183 -0.76 10.77 2.66
CA ILE A 183 -0.47 9.85 3.75
C ILE A 183 -0.58 10.59 5.10
N PRO A 184 -1.00 9.91 6.18
CA PRO A 184 -1.42 8.52 6.23
C PRO A 184 -2.73 8.25 5.47
N ALA A 185 -2.80 7.12 4.79
CA ALA A 185 -3.96 6.75 3.97
C ALA A 185 -4.08 5.22 3.78
N VAL A 186 -5.31 4.78 3.52
CA VAL A 186 -5.63 3.38 3.21
C VAL A 186 -6.18 3.29 1.79
N GLY A 187 -5.58 2.46 0.94
CA GLY A 187 -6.09 2.15 -0.39
C GLY A 187 -6.75 0.78 -0.43
N LEU A 188 -7.99 0.74 -0.91
CA LEU A 188 -8.72 -0.47 -1.28
C LEU A 188 -8.66 -0.62 -2.80
N TYR A 189 -8.15 -1.74 -3.28
CA TYR A 189 -7.95 -2.01 -4.70
C TYR A 189 -8.78 -3.22 -5.10
N VAL A 190 -9.47 -3.11 -6.24
CA VAL A 190 -10.11 -4.25 -6.90
C VAL A 190 -9.71 -4.27 -8.37
N SER A 191 -9.25 -5.43 -8.81
CA SER A 191 -8.93 -5.77 -10.19
C SER A 191 -9.49 -7.16 -10.52
N ALA A 192 -9.28 -7.63 -11.74
CA ALA A 192 -9.65 -9.00 -12.10
C ALA A 192 -8.87 -10.09 -11.34
N HIS A 193 -7.71 -9.73 -10.79
CA HIS A 193 -6.72 -10.68 -10.25
C HIS A 193 -6.49 -10.56 -8.74
N ASP A 194 -6.77 -9.39 -8.19
CA ASP A 194 -6.50 -9.09 -6.79
C ASP A 194 -7.59 -8.16 -6.24
N GLN A 195 -7.93 -8.38 -4.98
CA GLN A 195 -8.73 -7.48 -4.16
C GLN A 195 -8.07 -7.39 -2.80
N ARG A 196 -7.58 -6.19 -2.50
CA ARG A 196 -6.66 -5.97 -1.38
C ARG A 196 -6.83 -4.62 -0.73
N VAL A 197 -6.35 -4.53 0.50
CA VAL A 197 -6.20 -3.30 1.26
C VAL A 197 -4.72 -3.05 1.55
N VAL A 198 -4.30 -1.79 1.46
CA VAL A 198 -2.95 -1.35 1.78
C VAL A 198 -3.05 -0.12 2.67
N ALA A 199 -2.39 -0.15 3.84
CA ALA A 199 -2.27 1.03 4.70
C ALA A 199 -0.85 1.61 4.70
N VAL A 200 -0.77 2.93 4.60
CA VAL A 200 0.46 3.72 4.61
C VAL A 200 0.41 4.68 5.80
N THR A 201 1.24 4.46 6.82
CA THR A 201 1.12 5.09 8.16
C THR A 201 1.97 6.36 8.39
N SER A 202 3.15 6.49 7.76
CA SER A 202 4.15 7.62 7.73
C SER A 202 5.57 7.04 7.56
N ASP A 203 6.68 7.68 7.16
CA ASP A 203 7.04 8.92 6.46
C ASP A 203 8.22 8.59 5.49
N GLU A 204 8.27 9.28 4.35
CA GLU A 204 9.34 9.41 3.32
C GLU A 204 9.90 8.23 2.51
N VAL A 205 9.61 6.96 2.83
CA VAL A 205 9.67 5.89 1.83
C VAL A 205 8.51 4.95 2.11
N ALA A 206 7.59 4.79 1.17
CA ALA A 206 6.71 3.62 1.13
C ALA A 206 7.60 2.40 0.89
N ASP A 207 8.33 2.01 1.92
CA ASP A 207 9.15 0.82 1.98
C ASP A 207 8.17 -0.35 1.84
N PRO A 208 8.17 -1.10 0.73
CA PRO A 208 7.19 -2.15 0.49
C PRO A 208 7.16 -3.17 1.63
N GLU A 209 8.31 -3.41 2.26
CA GLU A 209 8.48 -4.31 3.40
C GLU A 209 7.78 -3.81 4.68
N LYS A 210 7.44 -2.51 4.75
CA LYS A 210 6.74 -1.90 5.88
C LYS A 210 5.26 -1.67 5.61
N LEU A 211 4.75 -1.95 4.42
CA LEU A 211 3.33 -1.76 4.14
C LEU A 211 2.50 -2.79 4.90
N ALA A 212 1.39 -2.35 5.49
CA ALA A 212 0.39 -3.29 6.00
C ALA A 212 -0.55 -3.65 4.84
N ILE A 213 -0.40 -4.85 4.31
CA ILE A 213 -1.16 -5.33 3.15
C ILE A 213 -1.98 -6.55 3.57
N HIS A 214 -3.21 -6.61 3.08
CA HIS A 214 -4.01 -7.83 3.13
C HIS A 214 -4.73 -8.01 1.79
N SER A 215 -4.63 -9.21 1.20
CA SER A 215 -5.41 -9.61 0.03
C SER A 215 -6.40 -10.69 0.42
N TRP A 216 -7.64 -10.51 -0.05
CA TRP A 216 -8.72 -11.48 0.14
C TRP A 216 -8.72 -12.60 -0.91
N LEU A 217 -7.85 -12.53 -1.93
CA LEU A 217 -7.65 -13.61 -2.92
C LEU A 217 -6.38 -14.41 -2.67
N LEU A 218 -5.46 -13.90 -1.84
CA LEU A 218 -4.30 -14.65 -1.42
C LEU A 218 -4.76 -15.88 -0.63
N GLN A 219 -4.37 -17.04 -1.11
CA GLN A 219 -4.55 -18.29 -0.41
C GLN A 219 -3.27 -18.60 0.33
N THR A 220 -3.43 -18.98 1.59
CA THR A 220 -2.33 -19.28 2.49
C THR A 220 -2.55 -20.66 3.07
N GLN A 221 -1.50 -21.46 3.12
CA GLN A 221 -1.51 -22.76 3.78
C GLN A 221 -0.30 -22.90 4.70
N VAL A 222 -0.59 -23.04 5.99
CA VAL A 222 0.41 -23.31 7.03
C VAL A 222 0.72 -24.81 7.05
N VAL A 223 2.00 -25.15 7.20
CA VAL A 223 2.52 -26.50 7.37
C VAL A 223 3.26 -26.55 8.72
N PRO A 224 2.67 -27.14 9.76
CA PRO A 224 3.24 -27.17 11.10
C PRO A 224 4.22 -28.34 11.27
N GLY A 225 5.07 -28.62 10.27
CA GLY A 225 5.97 -29.78 10.29
C GLY A 225 5.25 -31.10 9.98
N ALA A 226 5.62 -32.17 10.70
CA ALA A 226 5.12 -33.53 10.49
C ALA A 226 3.78 -33.85 11.21
N VAL A 227 3.20 -32.88 11.92
CA VAL A 227 1.91 -33.04 12.60
C VAL A 227 0.81 -33.39 11.60
N GLU A 228 0.22 -34.58 11.72
CA GLU A 228 -0.76 -35.11 10.74
C GLU A 228 -2.07 -34.32 10.73
N ILE A 229 -2.57 -33.94 11.91
CA ILE A 229 -3.84 -33.23 12.08
C ILE A 229 -3.60 -32.08 13.06
N PRO A 230 -3.14 -30.92 12.57
CA PRO A 230 -3.00 -29.75 13.42
C PRO A 230 -4.38 -29.23 13.83
N ASP A 231 -4.50 -28.83 15.08
CA ASP A 231 -5.68 -28.09 15.52
C ASP A 231 -5.55 -26.59 15.14
N PRO A 232 -6.66 -25.83 15.15
CA PRO A 232 -6.62 -24.41 14.79
C PRO A 232 -5.75 -23.54 15.71
N ALA A 233 -5.51 -23.95 16.95
CA ALA A 233 -4.68 -23.19 17.88
C ALA A 233 -3.19 -23.33 17.52
N LEU A 234 -2.76 -24.53 17.13
CA LEU A 234 -1.42 -24.77 16.61
C LEU A 234 -1.18 -24.02 15.29
N GLU A 235 -2.15 -24.05 14.37
CA GLU A 235 -2.01 -23.31 13.10
C GLU A 235 -1.83 -21.81 13.34
N GLU A 236 -2.56 -21.22 14.28
CA GLU A 236 -2.41 -19.82 14.66
C GLU A 236 -1.06 -19.54 15.33
N GLN A 237 -0.61 -20.43 16.22
CA GLN A 237 0.71 -20.30 16.85
C GLN A 237 1.85 -20.34 15.81
N ILE A 238 1.78 -21.24 14.82
CA ILE A 238 2.77 -21.30 13.74
C ILE A 238 2.69 -20.05 12.86
N ARG A 239 1.48 -19.56 12.58
CA ARG A 239 1.25 -18.31 11.84
C ARG A 239 1.91 -17.11 12.53
N GLU A 240 1.84 -17.05 13.86
CA GLU A 240 2.52 -16.03 14.67
C GLU A 240 4.04 -16.13 14.55
N TYR A 241 4.62 -17.34 14.60
CA TYR A 241 6.07 -17.52 14.39
C TYR A 241 6.51 -17.08 12.99
N LEU A 242 5.72 -17.38 11.96
CA LEU A 242 6.00 -17.02 10.57
C LEU A 242 5.75 -15.54 10.26
N GLY A 243 5.33 -14.75 11.25
CA GLY A 243 5.36 -13.29 11.17
C GLY A 243 4.40 -12.69 10.15
N HIS A 244 3.16 -13.20 10.06
CA HIS A 244 2.15 -12.65 9.15
C HIS A 244 1.99 -11.15 9.33
N SER A 245 2.42 -10.43 8.30
CA SER A 245 2.53 -8.98 8.24
C SER A 245 1.20 -8.26 7.98
N SER A 246 0.09 -8.98 7.84
CA SER A 246 -1.23 -8.35 7.90
C SER A 246 -1.50 -7.97 9.34
N SER A 247 -1.23 -6.71 9.71
CA SER A 247 -1.65 -6.17 11.00
C SER A 247 -2.98 -5.46 10.82
N PRO A 248 -4.13 -6.11 11.12
CA PRO A 248 -5.42 -5.44 11.23
C PRO A 248 -5.34 -4.16 12.04
N ASN A 249 -4.51 -4.14 13.09
CA ASN A 249 -4.32 -2.96 13.94
C ASN A 249 -3.78 -1.76 13.15
N ARG A 250 -2.74 -1.95 12.33
CA ARG A 250 -2.15 -0.85 11.54
C ARG A 250 -3.12 -0.33 10.49
N ILE A 251 -3.84 -1.23 9.83
CA ILE A 251 -4.83 -0.86 8.82
C ILE A 251 -6.02 -0.15 9.47
N ALA A 252 -6.51 -0.66 10.60
CA ALA A 252 -7.62 -0.07 11.33
C ALA A 252 -7.28 1.29 11.95
N GLU A 253 -6.07 1.46 12.49
CA GLU A 253 -5.58 2.75 12.98
C GLU A 253 -5.57 3.80 11.87
N THR A 254 -5.00 3.45 10.71
CA THR A 254 -4.94 4.34 9.53
C THR A 254 -6.34 4.63 8.97
N ALA A 255 -7.20 3.61 8.93
CA ALA A 255 -8.58 3.72 8.46
C ALA A 255 -9.53 4.29 9.51
N GLY A 256 -9.09 4.60 10.74
CA GLY A 256 -9.94 5.07 11.83
C GLY A 256 -11.14 4.18 12.11
N CYS A 257 -10.93 2.86 12.22
CA CYS A 257 -11.97 1.87 12.50
C CYS A 257 -11.59 0.87 13.61
N ASP A 258 -12.51 -0.03 13.96
CA ASP A 258 -12.28 -1.04 15.00
C ASP A 258 -11.39 -2.18 14.49
N ALA A 259 -10.22 -2.35 15.11
CA ALA A 259 -9.23 -3.34 14.70
C ALA A 259 -9.69 -4.80 14.89
N GLN A 260 -10.49 -5.08 15.92
CA GLN A 260 -10.99 -6.43 16.15
C GLN A 260 -12.04 -6.82 15.12
N GLN A 261 -12.94 -5.91 14.78
CA GLN A 261 -13.92 -6.12 13.73
C GLN A 261 -13.25 -6.27 12.37
N LEU A 262 -12.24 -5.45 12.07
CA LEU A 262 -11.46 -5.56 10.83
C LEU A 262 -10.73 -6.91 10.75
N ALA A 263 -10.12 -7.37 11.84
CA ALA A 263 -9.45 -8.66 11.89
C ALA A 263 -10.40 -9.84 11.56
N GLN A 264 -11.68 -9.75 11.91
CA GLN A 264 -12.65 -10.79 11.55
C GLN A 264 -12.95 -10.81 10.04
N THR A 265 -12.85 -9.67 9.35
CA THR A 265 -13.11 -9.62 7.90
C THR A 265 -11.98 -10.24 7.10
N PHE A 266 -10.76 -10.25 7.63
CA PHE A 266 -9.59 -10.89 7.00
C PHE A 266 -9.67 -12.42 7.01
N LYS A 267 -10.53 -12.99 7.87
CA LYS A 267 -10.79 -14.44 7.94
C LYS A 267 -11.81 -14.92 6.90
N ILE A 268 -12.48 -14.00 6.21
CA ILE A 268 -13.51 -14.29 5.22
C ILE A 268 -12.86 -14.16 3.85
N ALA A 269 -12.76 -15.25 3.10
CA ALA A 269 -12.14 -15.22 1.78
C ALA A 269 -13.00 -14.49 0.73
N GLY A 270 -12.36 -13.93 -0.29
CA GLY A 270 -13.03 -13.41 -1.47
C GLY A 270 -13.86 -12.14 -1.21
N GLN A 271 -14.80 -11.88 -2.11
CA GLN A 271 -15.55 -10.62 -2.16
C GLN A 271 -16.28 -10.30 -0.84
N ASP A 272 -16.80 -11.31 -0.16
CA ASP A 272 -17.57 -11.15 1.08
C ASP A 272 -16.71 -10.52 2.20
N GLY A 273 -15.42 -10.90 2.29
CA GLY A 273 -14.49 -10.32 3.26
C GLY A 273 -14.18 -8.85 2.99
N MET A 274 -13.96 -8.48 1.73
CA MET A 274 -13.75 -7.09 1.31
C MET A 274 -15.00 -6.23 1.55
N VAL A 275 -16.19 -6.72 1.17
CA VAL A 275 -17.46 -6.00 1.42
C VAL A 275 -17.66 -5.75 2.91
N ARG A 276 -17.40 -6.76 3.74
CA ARG A 276 -17.47 -6.59 5.20
C ARG A 276 -16.43 -5.60 5.73
N ALA A 277 -15.22 -5.56 5.15
CA ALA A 277 -14.19 -4.59 5.52
C ALA A 277 -14.61 -3.15 5.18
N ILE A 278 -15.22 -2.92 4.02
CA ILE A 278 -15.79 -1.62 3.61
C ILE A 278 -16.81 -1.13 4.65
N GLU A 279 -17.70 -2.00 5.11
CA GLU A 279 -18.67 -1.68 6.17
C GLU A 279 -17.99 -1.31 7.48
N VAL A 280 -16.99 -2.09 7.93
CA VAL A 280 -16.24 -1.83 9.18
C VAL A 280 -15.47 -0.51 9.11
N MET A 281 -14.93 -0.15 7.93
CA MET A 281 -14.24 1.12 7.71
C MET A 281 -15.19 2.33 7.63
N GLY A 282 -16.51 2.11 7.69
CA GLY A 282 -17.51 3.18 7.63
C GLY A 282 -17.68 3.80 6.24
N LEU A 283 -17.25 3.08 5.19
CA LEU A 283 -17.47 3.50 3.81
C LEU A 283 -18.94 3.24 3.39
N PRO A 284 -19.49 4.04 2.46
CA PRO A 284 -20.82 3.79 1.91
C PRO A 284 -20.86 2.44 1.18
N ALA A 285 -21.99 1.75 1.21
CA ALA A 285 -22.16 0.44 0.56
C ALA A 285 -21.89 0.52 -0.95
N GLU A 286 -22.13 1.69 -1.54
CA GLU A 286 -21.88 2.01 -2.94
C GLU A 286 -20.39 2.04 -3.29
N ALA A 287 -19.48 2.19 -2.32
CA ALA A 287 -18.04 2.03 -2.54
C ALA A 287 -17.70 0.61 -3.02
N ALA A 288 -18.36 -0.41 -2.44
CA ALA A 288 -18.21 -1.78 -2.92
C ALA A 288 -18.79 -1.94 -4.34
N ALA A 289 -19.96 -1.35 -4.61
CA ALA A 289 -20.55 -1.39 -5.94
C ALA A 289 -19.65 -0.74 -7.00
N PHE A 290 -19.01 0.39 -6.68
CA PHE A 290 -17.99 1.01 -7.52
C PHE A 290 -16.77 0.11 -7.70
N LEU A 291 -16.13 -0.36 -6.62
CA LEU A 291 -14.94 -1.20 -6.67
C LEU A 291 -15.13 -2.45 -7.56
N TYR A 292 -16.31 -3.08 -7.49
CA TYR A 292 -16.65 -4.25 -8.30
C TYR A 292 -17.28 -3.93 -9.66
N GLY A 293 -17.30 -2.67 -10.09
CA GLY A 293 -17.80 -2.26 -11.41
C GLY A 293 -19.30 -2.39 -11.62
N ARG A 294 -20.07 -2.37 -10.53
CA ARG A 294 -21.55 -2.36 -10.56
C ARG A 294 -22.11 -0.94 -10.64
N LEU A 295 -21.30 0.05 -10.26
CA LEU A 295 -21.58 1.48 -10.43
C LEU A 295 -20.38 2.14 -11.12
N GLU A 296 -20.66 3.03 -12.05
CA GLU A 296 -19.66 3.96 -12.57
C GLU A 296 -19.40 5.07 -11.54
N LEU A 297 -18.26 5.76 -11.67
CA LEU A 297 -17.86 6.79 -10.71
C LEU A 297 -18.93 7.88 -10.54
N GLU A 298 -19.57 8.30 -11.65
CA GLU A 298 -20.58 9.36 -11.69
C GLU A 298 -21.92 8.95 -11.05
N ASP A 299 -22.17 7.65 -10.93
CA ASP A 299 -23.42 7.09 -10.42
C ASP A 299 -23.37 6.80 -8.91
N VAL A 300 -22.23 7.02 -8.25
CA VAL A 300 -22.08 6.82 -6.81
C VAL A 300 -22.87 7.91 -6.05
N PRO A 301 -23.88 7.56 -5.25
CA PRO A 301 -24.69 8.54 -4.53
C PRO A 301 -23.85 9.41 -3.58
N GLY A 302 -24.06 10.73 -3.65
CA GLY A 302 -23.37 11.70 -2.78
C GLY A 302 -21.91 11.94 -3.12
N ILE A 303 -21.41 11.42 -4.24
CA ILE A 303 -20.06 11.69 -4.72
C ILE A 303 -19.95 13.08 -5.35
N GLU A 304 -18.90 13.81 -5.00
CA GLU A 304 -18.50 15.03 -5.68
C GLU A 304 -17.43 14.68 -6.73
N ILE A 305 -17.70 15.01 -8.00
CA ILE A 305 -16.81 14.68 -9.12
C ILE A 305 -15.86 15.84 -9.41
N PHE A 306 -14.58 15.52 -9.43
CA PHE A 306 -13.49 16.42 -9.79
C PHE A 306 -12.80 15.90 -11.05
N HIS A 307 -13.23 16.42 -12.21
CA HIS A 307 -12.52 16.20 -13.47
C HIS A 307 -11.15 16.87 -13.43
N GLU A 308 -10.16 16.31 -14.14
CA GLU A 308 -8.84 16.91 -14.32
C GLU A 308 -8.95 18.35 -14.87
N PRO A 309 -8.73 19.39 -14.04
CA PRO A 309 -8.64 20.75 -14.52
C PRO A 309 -7.18 21.04 -14.87
N GLY A 310 -6.91 21.88 -15.88
CA GLY A 310 -5.59 22.49 -16.00
C GLY A 310 -5.19 23.18 -14.68
N TRP A 311 -3.92 23.07 -14.27
CA TRP A 311 -3.40 23.47 -12.94
C TRP A 311 -3.90 24.82 -12.40
N ALA A 312 -4.05 25.84 -13.25
CA ALA A 312 -4.56 27.15 -12.86
C ALA A 312 -6.02 27.13 -12.37
N ARG A 313 -6.86 26.27 -12.96
CA ARG A 313 -8.26 26.07 -12.58
C ARG A 313 -8.38 25.24 -11.31
N ALA A 314 -7.51 24.25 -11.12
CA ALA A 314 -7.44 23.46 -9.90
C ALA A 314 -7.11 24.32 -8.67
N MET A 315 -6.11 25.21 -8.78
CA MET A 315 -5.75 26.14 -7.69
C MET A 315 -6.90 27.08 -7.31
N GLY A 316 -7.65 27.61 -8.29
CA GLY A 316 -8.82 28.45 -8.04
C GLY A 316 -9.92 27.70 -7.28
N HIS A 317 -10.29 26.51 -7.76
CA HIS A 317 -11.33 25.68 -7.12
C HIS A 317 -10.96 25.26 -5.69
N SER A 318 -9.69 24.94 -5.43
CA SER A 318 -9.19 24.61 -4.10
C SER A 318 -9.29 25.78 -3.12
N VAL A 319 -9.01 27.01 -3.57
CA VAL A 319 -9.13 28.23 -2.75
C VAL A 319 -10.60 28.53 -2.48
N ASP A 320 -11.46 28.46 -3.49
CA ASP A 320 -12.90 28.68 -3.34
C ASP A 320 -13.53 27.68 -2.37
N MET A 321 -13.20 26.38 -2.50
CA MET A 321 -13.66 25.34 -1.59
C MET A 321 -13.19 25.59 -0.15
N ARG A 322 -11.96 26.06 0.05
CA ARG A 322 -11.44 26.40 1.38
C ARG A 322 -12.14 27.60 1.99
N ILE A 323 -12.45 28.62 1.19
CA ILE A 323 -13.20 29.80 1.64
C ILE A 323 -14.62 29.42 2.06
N LEU A 324 -15.27 28.49 1.34
CA LEU A 324 -16.63 28.04 1.65
C LEU A 324 -16.71 27.12 2.89
N HIS A 325 -15.63 26.41 3.23
CA HIS A 325 -15.61 25.42 4.32
C HIS A 325 -14.82 25.87 5.56
N SER A 326 -14.26 27.09 5.59
CA SER A 326 -13.52 27.61 6.75
C SER A 326 -14.43 28.39 7.71
N ASP A 327 -14.62 27.83 8.92
CA ASP A 327 -15.19 28.52 10.09
C ASP A 327 -14.06 29.12 10.96
N GLU A 328 -13.08 29.80 10.35
CA GLU A 328 -11.91 30.35 11.06
C GLU A 328 -12.16 31.73 11.68
N ASP A 329 -11.59 31.93 12.89
CA ASP A 329 -11.65 33.15 13.70
C ASP A 329 -11.17 34.43 12.97
N ALA A 330 -11.88 35.54 13.19
CA ALA A 330 -11.67 36.85 12.56
C ALA A 330 -10.28 37.53 12.81
N LYS A 331 -9.36 36.85 13.50
CA LYS A 331 -8.04 37.36 13.90
C LYS A 331 -6.88 36.77 13.09
N THR A 332 -7.12 35.79 12.22
CA THR A 332 -6.10 35.35 11.26
C THR A 332 -5.95 36.38 10.12
N PRO A 333 -4.80 36.41 9.40
CA PRO A 333 -4.62 37.30 8.24
C PRO A 333 -5.73 37.19 7.19
N PHE A 334 -6.40 36.04 7.12
CA PHE A 334 -7.54 35.76 6.25
C PHE A 334 -8.88 36.28 6.80
N GLY A 335 -9.08 36.25 8.13
CA GLY A 335 -10.18 36.97 8.78
C GLY A 335 -10.11 38.49 8.53
N ILE A 336 -8.90 39.04 8.45
CA ILE A 336 -8.66 40.45 8.09
C ILE A 336 -8.99 40.70 6.61
N LEU A 337 -8.65 39.78 5.70
CA LEU A 337 -8.98 39.89 4.27
C LEU A 337 -10.50 39.85 4.03
N ARG A 338 -11.20 38.91 4.69
CA ARG A 338 -12.67 38.79 4.67
C ARG A 338 -13.34 40.06 5.19
N LYS A 339 -12.80 40.65 6.26
CA LYS A 339 -13.32 41.90 6.84
C LYS A 339 -13.08 43.12 5.94
N LEU A 340 -11.91 43.21 5.29
CA LEU A 340 -11.58 44.27 4.33
C LEU A 340 -12.43 44.22 3.06
N GLU A 341 -12.79 43.02 2.58
CA GLU A 341 -13.68 42.81 1.44
C GLU A 341 -15.13 43.24 1.76
N ILE A 342 -15.57 43.04 3.00
CA ILE A 342 -16.90 43.44 3.46
C ILE A 342 -16.97 44.94 3.79
N GLU A 343 -15.90 45.54 4.35
CA GLU A 343 -15.94 46.92 4.87
C GLU A 343 -15.41 48.02 3.92
N HIS A 344 -14.40 47.78 3.05
CA HIS A 344 -13.77 48.86 2.26
C HIS A 344 -13.22 48.46 0.87
N PRO A 345 -14.07 48.47 -0.19
CA PRO A 345 -13.72 48.00 -1.54
C PRO A 345 -12.72 48.88 -2.33
N THR A 346 -12.42 50.11 -1.91
CA THR A 346 -11.65 51.10 -2.70
C THR A 346 -10.15 51.21 -2.36
N LEU A 347 -9.69 50.66 -1.23
CA LEU A 347 -8.29 50.76 -0.77
C LEU A 347 -7.30 49.88 -1.54
N MET A 348 -7.79 48.91 -2.33
CA MET A 348 -6.97 47.99 -3.13
C MET A 348 -6.23 48.65 -4.32
N LYS A 349 -6.43 49.95 -4.59
CA LYS A 349 -5.91 50.60 -5.81
C LYS A 349 -4.49 51.18 -5.71
N VAL A 350 -3.90 51.33 -4.52
CA VAL A 350 -2.66 52.13 -4.34
C VAL A 350 -1.37 51.30 -4.15
N ALA A 351 -1.45 50.00 -3.86
CA ALA A 351 -0.27 49.18 -3.48
C ALA A 351 0.60 48.66 -4.65
N ASN A 352 0.46 49.18 -5.88
CA ASN A 352 0.90 48.50 -7.11
C ASN A 352 2.29 48.83 -7.70
N ALA A 353 3.12 49.69 -7.09
CA ALA A 353 4.31 50.21 -7.79
C ALA A 353 5.68 49.61 -7.41
N ALA A 354 5.82 48.81 -6.34
CA ALA A 354 7.14 48.62 -5.71
C ALA A 354 7.82 47.23 -5.83
N GLN A 355 7.19 46.16 -6.34
CA GLN A 355 7.73 44.79 -6.09
C GLN A 355 7.83 43.87 -7.33
N MET A 356 8.46 44.34 -8.42
CA MET A 356 8.72 43.50 -9.61
C MET A 356 10.16 42.95 -9.75
N ALA A 357 11.08 43.19 -8.79
CA ALA A 357 12.50 42.84 -9.00
C ALA A 357 12.97 41.49 -8.40
N VAL A 358 12.21 40.83 -7.51
CA VAL A 358 12.74 39.69 -6.72
C VAL A 358 12.33 38.30 -7.26
N GLY A 359 11.24 38.19 -8.03
CA GLY A 359 10.63 36.89 -8.36
C GLY A 359 11.24 36.10 -9.52
N VAL A 360 11.97 36.74 -10.44
CA VAL A 360 12.46 36.06 -11.67
C VAL A 360 13.78 35.30 -11.42
N GLY A 361 14.57 35.68 -10.41
CA GLY A 361 15.88 35.10 -10.15
C GLY A 361 15.86 33.65 -9.61
N LEU A 362 14.80 33.24 -8.93
CA LEU A 362 14.75 31.92 -8.27
C LEU A 362 14.17 30.80 -9.14
N ILE A 363 13.47 31.14 -10.24
CA ILE A 363 12.98 30.14 -11.21
C ILE A 363 14.14 29.64 -12.10
N GLY A 364 15.15 30.47 -12.35
CA GLY A 364 16.31 30.11 -13.17
C GLY A 364 17.31 29.15 -12.51
N ALA A 365 17.46 29.20 -11.17
CA ALA A 365 18.45 28.38 -10.47
C ALA A 365 17.99 26.91 -10.25
N GLY A 366 16.67 26.64 -10.23
CA GLY A 366 16.13 25.29 -10.04
C GLY A 366 16.13 24.41 -11.30
N LEU A 367 16.28 25.00 -12.49
CA LEU A 367 16.19 24.29 -13.77
C LEU A 367 17.52 23.67 -14.25
N ILE A 368 18.66 24.07 -13.70
CA ILE A 368 19.98 23.63 -14.18
C ILE A 368 20.50 22.38 -13.41
N GLY A 369 19.89 22.02 -12.28
CA GLY A 369 20.39 20.96 -11.39
C GLY A 369 19.82 19.53 -11.56
N LEU A 370 18.83 19.29 -12.42
CA LEU A 370 18.03 18.03 -12.40
C LEU A 370 17.94 17.30 -13.75
N ALA A 371 19.02 17.34 -14.53
CA ALA A 371 19.17 16.51 -15.71
C ALA A 371 19.75 15.13 -15.33
N GLY A 372 18.90 14.23 -14.80
CA GLY A 372 19.22 12.79 -14.78
C GLY A 372 18.79 12.02 -13.53
N LYS A 373 17.54 11.55 -13.50
CA LYS A 373 17.10 10.23 -13.00
C LYS A 373 15.56 10.14 -13.11
N LYS A 374 15.06 9.19 -13.90
CA LYS A 374 13.63 9.00 -14.23
C LYS A 374 12.86 8.51 -12.99
N ARG A 375 11.80 9.24 -12.63
CA ARG A 375 10.71 8.90 -11.68
C ARG A 375 10.90 9.13 -10.18
N PHE A 376 11.66 10.16 -9.79
CA PHE A 376 11.50 10.79 -8.47
C PHE A 376 11.46 12.31 -8.64
N SER A 377 10.28 12.93 -8.44
CA SER A 377 10.05 14.38 -8.17
C SER A 377 8.63 14.80 -8.63
N LYS A 378 7.60 14.38 -7.90
CA LYS A 378 6.31 15.10 -7.90
C LYS A 378 5.79 15.34 -6.48
N LEU A 379 6.01 14.41 -5.54
CA LEU A 379 5.68 14.63 -4.12
C LEU A 379 6.71 15.48 -3.34
N SER A 380 8.00 15.48 -3.70
CA SER A 380 8.98 16.38 -3.05
C SER A 380 8.78 17.85 -3.43
N LEU A 381 8.11 18.12 -4.57
CA LEU A 381 7.67 19.46 -4.94
C LEU A 381 6.49 19.91 -4.06
N LEU A 382 5.65 19.00 -3.55
CA LEU A 382 4.53 19.33 -2.65
C LEU A 382 5.01 19.76 -1.25
N GLY A 383 6.07 19.13 -0.71
CA GLY A 383 6.68 19.57 0.55
C GLY A 383 7.35 20.95 0.44
N GLY A 384 8.08 21.19 -0.65
CA GLY A 384 8.77 22.46 -0.90
C GLY A 384 7.85 23.61 -1.31
N VAL A 385 6.80 23.34 -2.09
CA VAL A 385 5.80 24.36 -2.46
C VAL A 385 4.95 24.74 -1.25
N MET A 386 4.60 23.81 -0.36
CA MET A 386 3.77 24.14 0.81
C MET A 386 4.51 24.94 1.88
N LEU A 387 5.83 24.79 2.02
CA LEU A 387 6.67 25.66 2.86
C LEU A 387 6.98 27.03 2.22
N GLY A 388 6.79 27.17 0.90
CA GLY A 388 6.93 28.45 0.18
C GLY A 388 5.62 29.24 0.03
N VAL A 389 4.51 28.73 0.53
CA VAL A 389 3.17 29.31 0.31
C VAL A 389 2.92 30.57 1.14
N ASP A 390 3.74 30.92 2.13
CA ASP A 390 3.52 32.16 2.90
C ASP A 390 3.88 33.45 2.12
N GLY A 391 4.67 33.34 1.04
CA GLY A 391 5.03 34.46 0.16
C GLY A 391 4.21 34.57 -1.14
N GLY A 392 3.82 33.43 -1.72
CA GLY A 392 3.14 33.36 -3.02
C GLY A 392 1.64 33.69 -3.00
N LEU A 393 1.01 33.60 -1.82
CA LEU A 393 -0.43 33.84 -1.62
C LEU A 393 -0.89 35.26 -1.95
N ARG A 394 0.02 36.24 -2.02
CA ARG A 394 -0.33 37.63 -2.34
C ARG A 394 -0.49 37.91 -3.84
N SER A 395 0.14 37.14 -4.72
CA SER A 395 0.19 37.44 -6.16
C SER A 395 -0.97 36.78 -6.94
N SER A 396 -1.34 35.55 -6.58
CA SER A 396 -2.35 34.78 -7.32
C SER A 396 -3.78 35.28 -7.06
N VAL A 397 -4.09 35.70 -5.82
CA VAL A 397 -5.40 36.27 -5.44
C VAL A 397 -5.68 37.56 -6.21
N VAL A 398 -4.67 38.40 -6.42
CA VAL A 398 -4.81 39.67 -7.17
C VAL A 398 -4.99 39.43 -8.68
N HIS A 399 -4.39 38.38 -9.23
CA HIS A 399 -4.54 38.05 -10.66
C HIS A 399 -5.91 37.45 -10.97
N HIS A 400 -6.47 36.64 -10.07
CA HIS A 400 -7.77 36.01 -10.25
C HIS A 400 -8.94 37.01 -10.11
N MET A 401 -8.82 38.00 -9.22
CA MET A 401 -9.83 39.08 -9.08
C MET A 401 -9.89 40.04 -10.28
N LYS A 402 -8.78 40.19 -11.03
CA LYS A 402 -8.72 41.08 -12.19
C LYS A 402 -9.56 40.54 -13.37
N ASN A 403 -9.65 39.22 -13.53
CA ASN A 403 -10.40 38.61 -14.65
C ASN A 403 -11.91 38.52 -14.37
N ARG A 404 -12.35 38.64 -13.10
CA ARG A 404 -13.78 38.66 -12.75
C ARG A 404 -14.43 40.03 -12.94
N ILE A 405 -13.66 41.13 -12.82
CA ILE A 405 -14.18 42.50 -13.00
C ILE A 405 -14.23 42.91 -14.49
N VAL A 406 -13.45 42.27 -15.37
CA VAL A 406 -13.46 42.56 -16.82
C VAL A 406 -14.49 41.70 -17.58
N GLY A 407 -15.11 40.72 -16.92
CA GLY A 407 -16.14 39.87 -17.52
C GLY A 407 -17.57 40.41 -17.41
N ASP A 408 -17.82 41.42 -16.57
CA ASP A 408 -19.13 42.06 -16.36
C ASP A 408 -19.08 43.58 -16.66
N LEU A 409 -18.49 43.94 -17.79
CA LEU A 409 -18.69 45.25 -18.46
C LEU A 409 -18.97 45.06 -19.95
#